data_AF-A0A4S4N5S3-F1
#
_entry.id   AF-A0A4S4N5S3-F1
#
_cell.length_a   1.000
_cell.length_b   1.000
_cell.length_c   1.000
_cell.angle_alpha   90.00
_cell.angle_beta   90.00
_cell.angle_gamma   90.00
#
_symmetry.space_group_name_H-M   'P 1'
#
loop_
_entity.id
_entity.type
_entity.pdbx_description
1 polymer ?
#
loop_
_entity_poly.entity_id
_entity_poly.type
_entity_poly.pdbx_seq_one_letter_code
_entity_poly.pdbx_strand_id
1 'polypeptide(L)'
;MDSLSPLTSPEDTHRGARGQDETPSPGMDDWSLDDLGHLVWVRVNQSGRISDDRLKSMWWPAQVTQASPLQMTLFGRSPLARGDGFDDAKAEVTIDSPSAANVRSMTTTADIMRFNEHNYGGPSSTARSTLFSPKKKQKIAHHDILSRWEDARRLMLKEDQRDQDGLPRFLSFYTPGESEPEDDLAMDLHPEAEPDEIPFVPPPPNFEYDIPGELVLSKDKSKSTQFWPAKILEYVPPKNAKQKPRYKVLFFDHSIRDVTEDMFLSESQEGFGTCKLGESEGNYGLDEEEQDVDEDVDLIPADDDEEALRADTPIPEMPPPKYFETLSIDEQFEYVKPVLSAILQERYEPIRARHDAYMRSAAYRQQVVDQNHDSGQLKGYELEQLGPLIRQWRRTKRYEFVAIALLNQLIMLQPLFYPPPPPSTIGSEPDLGSGIDIFSDDGAVTDPLSEPVPPSSFESAADREERSGPVYSQAGVIEATAGADDDDSRIPQNGRGPTQSDKPPQAPSEARAHTKSFASLTEIDQLTYCSSILLQEAKYQLLLWRHGLRQSFELLSPTEEKRLHEEAEGKATETDWVHTIILSRRVAENSLLPKDRVEPKPLTRLRSGRD
;
A
#
# COMPACT_ATOMS: atom_id res chain seq x y z
N MET A 1 -41.47 62.36 -33.04
CA MET A 1 -42.54 62.56 -32.04
C MET A 1 -43.35 61.29 -32.01
N ASP A 2 -43.74 60.90 -30.80
CA ASP A 2 -44.49 59.70 -30.41
C ASP A 2 -43.75 58.37 -30.51
N SER A 3 -43.95 57.37 -29.64
CA SER A 3 -44.33 57.25 -28.22
C SER A 3 -44.43 55.74 -28.01
N LEU A 4 -43.70 55.24 -27.00
CA LEU A 4 -43.91 54.05 -26.16
C LEU A 4 -44.88 52.93 -26.62
N SER A 5 -44.41 51.65 -26.56
CA SER A 5 -44.88 50.54 -25.66
C SER A 5 -44.44 49.15 -26.22
N PRO A 6 -44.61 47.99 -25.52
CA PRO A 6 -43.51 47.32 -24.82
C PRO A 6 -43.39 45.80 -25.12
N LEU A 7 -42.40 45.18 -24.48
CA LEU A 7 -42.20 43.76 -24.13
C LEU A 7 -43.26 42.73 -24.58
N THR A 8 -42.79 41.75 -25.36
CA THR A 8 -43.27 40.36 -25.36
C THR A 8 -42.07 39.41 -25.27
N SER A 9 -42.21 38.35 -24.47
CA SER A 9 -41.22 37.29 -24.18
C SER A 9 -40.69 36.57 -25.43
N PRO A 10 -39.62 35.76 -25.29
CA PRO A 10 -39.91 34.33 -25.36
C PRO A 10 -39.10 33.44 -24.39
N GLU A 11 -39.86 32.51 -23.78
CA GLU A 11 -39.63 31.06 -23.73
C GLU A 11 -38.26 30.52 -23.29
N ASP A 12 -38.26 30.08 -22.03
CA ASP A 12 -37.40 29.04 -21.46
C ASP A 12 -37.38 27.78 -22.34
N THR A 13 -36.20 27.43 -22.84
CA THR A 13 -35.94 26.08 -23.37
C THR A 13 -35.04 25.34 -22.38
N HIS A 14 -35.66 24.57 -21.49
CA HIS A 14 -35.01 23.54 -20.71
C HIS A 14 -34.36 22.51 -21.67
N ARG A 15 -33.03 22.52 -21.74
CA ARG A 15 -32.26 21.50 -22.44
C ARG A 15 -32.01 20.33 -21.49
N GLY A 16 -32.79 19.27 -21.68
CA GLY A 16 -32.63 18.01 -20.95
C GLY A 16 -31.25 17.40 -21.19
N ALA A 17 -30.55 17.12 -20.10
CA ALA A 17 -29.35 16.28 -20.11
C ALA A 17 -29.80 14.84 -20.42
N ARG A 18 -29.36 14.36 -21.58
CA ARG A 18 -29.62 13.03 -22.11
C ARG A 18 -28.71 12.04 -21.37
N GLY A 19 -29.33 10.96 -20.89
CA GLY A 19 -28.70 9.92 -20.08
C GLY A 19 -27.46 9.30 -20.74
N GLN A 20 -26.45 9.08 -19.91
CA GLN A 20 -25.39 8.12 -20.18
C GLN A 20 -25.82 6.79 -19.57
N ASP A 21 -25.62 5.73 -20.35
CA ASP A 21 -25.73 4.32 -19.97
C ASP A 21 -25.03 4.06 -18.62
N GLU A 22 -25.82 3.86 -17.57
CA GLU A 22 -25.36 3.18 -16.36
C GLU A 22 -25.33 1.68 -16.66
N THR A 23 -24.14 1.13 -16.83
CA THR A 23 -23.91 -0.31 -16.67
C THR A 23 -24.41 -0.73 -15.28
N PRO A 24 -25.30 -1.73 -15.16
CA PRO A 24 -25.83 -2.15 -13.86
C PRO A 24 -24.70 -2.72 -13.02
N SER A 25 -24.35 -2.01 -11.94
CA SER A 25 -23.42 -2.51 -10.93
C SER A 25 -23.96 -3.81 -10.34
N PRO A 26 -23.12 -4.85 -10.18
CA PRO A 26 -23.55 -6.13 -9.64
C PRO A 26 -23.92 -5.95 -8.15
N GLY A 27 -25.15 -6.29 -7.79
CA GLY A 27 -25.62 -6.33 -6.40
C GLY A 27 -26.32 -5.07 -5.90
N MET A 28 -27.24 -4.49 -6.68
CA MET A 28 -28.30 -3.69 -6.05
C MET A 28 -29.11 -4.65 -5.18
N ASP A 29 -28.80 -4.67 -3.87
CA ASP A 29 -29.68 -5.24 -2.86
C ASP A 29 -31.10 -4.73 -3.14
N ASP A 30 -32.05 -5.63 -3.37
CA ASP A 30 -33.47 -5.29 -3.57
C ASP A 30 -33.97 -4.58 -2.31
N TRP A 31 -33.86 -3.25 -2.31
CA TRP A 31 -34.18 -2.44 -1.16
C TRP A 31 -35.70 -2.37 -1.03
N SER A 32 -36.23 -2.87 0.08
CA SER A 32 -37.62 -2.75 0.46
C SER A 32 -37.74 -2.13 1.86
N LEU A 33 -38.87 -1.46 2.11
CA LEU A 33 -39.18 -0.94 3.45
C LEU A 33 -39.40 -2.06 4.46
N ASP A 34 -39.88 -3.22 4.00
CA ASP A 34 -40.22 -4.36 4.85
C ASP A 34 -38.95 -5.06 5.38
N ASP A 35 -37.83 -4.97 4.65
CA ASP A 35 -36.55 -5.61 5.01
C ASP A 35 -35.64 -4.74 5.89
N LEU A 36 -36.04 -3.51 6.23
CA LEU A 36 -35.20 -2.58 7.00
C LEU A 36 -34.94 -3.05 8.44
N GLY A 37 -35.89 -3.78 9.03
CA GLY A 37 -35.90 -4.08 10.46
C GLY A 37 -36.15 -2.85 11.33
N HIS A 38 -36.00 -3.00 12.65
CA HIS A 38 -36.20 -1.91 13.62
C HIS A 38 -34.91 -1.11 13.89
N LEU A 39 -33.73 -1.66 13.59
CA LEU A 39 -32.43 -0.98 13.67
C LEU A 39 -31.90 -0.71 12.27
N VAL A 40 -31.58 0.56 12.01
CA VAL A 40 -31.22 1.04 10.68
C VAL A 40 -30.03 2.00 10.75
N TRP A 41 -29.37 2.17 9.61
CA TRP A 41 -28.43 3.25 9.37
C TRP A 41 -29.12 4.34 8.55
N VAL A 42 -29.09 5.57 9.05
CA VAL A 42 -29.64 6.75 8.37
C VAL A 42 -28.54 7.71 7.97
N ARG A 43 -28.67 8.27 6.77
CA ARG A 43 -27.68 9.17 6.24
C ARG A 43 -27.94 10.61 6.66
N VAL A 44 -27.06 11.15 7.49
CA VAL A 44 -27.18 12.50 8.06
C VAL A 44 -26.00 13.37 7.67
N ASN A 45 -26.23 14.66 7.44
CA ASN A 45 -25.16 15.63 7.25
C ASN A 45 -24.54 16.05 8.59
N GLN A 46 -23.49 16.90 8.54
CA GLN A 46 -22.86 17.47 9.75
C GLN A 46 -23.82 18.29 10.64
N SER A 47 -24.97 18.69 10.09
CA SER A 47 -26.06 19.32 10.82
C SER A 47 -27.14 18.33 11.25
N GLY A 48 -26.86 17.03 11.33
CA GLY A 48 -27.78 15.99 11.81
C GLY A 48 -29.11 15.87 11.05
N ARG A 49 -29.22 16.51 9.88
CA ARG A 49 -30.39 16.41 8.99
C ARG A 49 -30.15 15.35 7.94
N ILE A 50 -31.21 14.68 7.52
CA ILE A 50 -31.16 13.70 6.43
C ILE A 50 -30.62 14.39 5.18
N SER A 51 -29.70 13.74 4.49
CA SER A 51 -29.08 14.29 3.29
C SER A 51 -28.65 13.17 2.35
N ASP A 52 -29.07 13.27 1.09
CA ASP A 52 -28.65 12.32 0.04
C ASP A 52 -27.23 12.64 -0.50
N ASP A 53 -26.72 13.85 -0.26
CA ASP A 53 -25.39 14.31 -0.70
C ASP A 53 -24.27 13.42 -0.14
N ARG A 54 -23.64 12.63 -1.00
CA ARG A 54 -22.64 11.65 -0.58
C ARG A 54 -21.38 12.25 0.03
N LEU A 55 -21.05 13.49 -0.31
CA LEU A 55 -19.78 14.10 0.05
C LEU A 55 -19.81 14.80 1.41
N LYS A 56 -21.01 15.10 1.92
CA LYS A 56 -21.23 15.89 3.14
C LYS A 56 -22.07 15.19 4.19
N SER A 57 -22.32 13.90 3.98
CA SER A 57 -23.17 13.09 4.86
C SER A 57 -22.48 11.80 5.25
N MET A 58 -22.88 11.29 6.40
CA MET A 58 -22.37 10.09 7.05
C MET A 58 -23.54 9.20 7.47
N TRP A 59 -23.30 7.90 7.54
CA TRP A 59 -24.25 6.92 8.05
C TRP A 59 -24.23 6.92 9.57
N TRP A 60 -25.39 7.16 10.17
CA TRP A 60 -25.60 7.25 11.61
C TRP A 60 -26.55 6.16 12.08
N PRO A 61 -26.28 5.49 13.21
CA PRO A 61 -27.17 4.47 13.77
C PRO A 61 -28.51 5.08 14.23
N ALA A 62 -29.64 4.45 13.89
CA ALA A 62 -30.97 4.87 14.32
C ALA A 62 -31.93 3.69 14.56
N GLN A 63 -33.00 3.95 15.31
CA GLN A 63 -34.07 3.00 15.59
C GLN A 63 -35.37 3.50 14.95
N VAL A 64 -36.07 2.66 14.21
CA VAL A 64 -37.35 2.98 13.57
C VAL A 64 -38.45 3.02 14.64
N THR A 65 -39.15 4.14 14.76
CA THR A 65 -40.27 4.32 15.71
C THR A 65 -41.63 4.22 15.02
N GLN A 66 -41.72 4.63 13.75
CA GLN A 66 -42.94 4.56 12.94
C GLN A 66 -42.57 4.29 11.47
N ALA A 67 -43.27 3.39 10.79
CA ALA A 67 -42.94 2.99 9.41
C ALA A 67 -43.48 3.95 8.32
N SER A 68 -44.62 4.62 8.56
CA SER A 68 -45.24 5.54 7.59
C SER A 68 -45.95 6.72 8.29
N PRO A 69 -45.47 7.97 8.10
CA PRO A 69 -44.17 8.32 7.51
C PRO A 69 -43.02 7.67 8.30
N LEU A 70 -41.87 7.43 7.65
CA LEU A 70 -40.75 6.76 8.32
C LEU A 70 -40.15 7.71 9.37
N GLN A 71 -40.44 7.45 10.64
CA GLN A 71 -39.88 8.16 11.78
C GLN A 71 -38.88 7.27 12.51
N MET A 72 -37.81 7.88 12.97
CA MET A 72 -36.73 7.19 13.65
C MET A 72 -36.07 8.08 14.69
N THR A 73 -35.51 7.45 15.72
CA THR A 73 -34.68 8.10 16.74
C THR A 73 -33.22 7.77 16.51
N LEU A 74 -32.38 8.79 16.39
CA LEU A 74 -30.92 8.60 16.29
C LEU A 74 -30.36 8.07 17.62
N PHE A 75 -29.45 7.10 17.55
CA PHE A 75 -28.71 6.66 18.73
C PHE A 75 -27.64 7.69 19.11
N GLY A 76 -27.39 7.80 20.42
CA GLY A 76 -26.35 8.67 20.98
C GLY A 76 -26.59 10.17 20.75
N ARG A 77 -25.52 10.95 20.87
CA ARG A 77 -25.58 12.40 20.67
C ARG A 77 -25.54 12.72 19.19
N SER A 78 -26.65 13.24 18.67
CA SER A 78 -26.74 13.71 17.28
C SER A 78 -25.58 14.66 16.93
N PRO A 79 -25.10 14.67 15.67
CA PRO A 79 -24.14 15.66 15.17
C PRO A 79 -24.53 17.12 15.46
N LEU A 80 -25.83 17.38 15.66
CA LEU A 80 -26.38 18.70 15.97
C LEU A 80 -26.12 19.23 17.38
N ALA A 81 -25.75 18.37 18.34
CA ALA A 81 -25.62 18.77 19.73
C ALA A 81 -24.43 19.76 19.91
N ARG A 82 -24.72 21.04 19.73
CA ARG A 82 -23.85 22.18 20.01
C ARG A 82 -24.22 22.77 21.36
N GLY A 83 -23.86 22.06 22.41
CA GLY A 83 -24.01 22.58 23.76
C GLY A 83 -23.69 21.52 24.80
N ASP A 84 -23.03 21.94 25.87
CA ASP A 84 -22.73 21.12 27.05
C ASP A 84 -23.99 20.86 27.90
N GLY A 85 -25.16 21.20 27.37
CA GLY A 85 -26.45 20.88 27.95
C GLY A 85 -26.65 19.38 27.90
N PHE A 86 -26.60 18.75 29.07
CA PHE A 86 -26.77 17.32 29.34
C PHE A 86 -28.17 16.77 28.98
N ASP A 87 -28.96 17.49 28.20
CA ASP A 87 -30.25 16.98 27.74
C ASP A 87 -30.01 15.97 26.63
N ASP A 88 -30.02 14.71 27.06
CA ASP A 88 -29.96 13.45 26.31
C ASP A 88 -31.24 13.24 25.48
N ALA A 89 -31.77 14.31 24.89
CA ALA A 89 -32.98 14.28 24.10
C ALA A 89 -32.68 13.48 22.82
N LYS A 90 -33.30 12.30 22.72
CA LYS A 90 -33.28 11.47 21.51
C LYS A 90 -33.70 12.34 20.32
N ALA A 91 -32.80 12.50 19.35
CA ALA A 91 -33.09 13.28 18.16
C ALA A 91 -34.03 12.47 17.25
N GLU A 92 -35.28 12.89 17.18
CA GLU A 92 -36.28 12.32 16.26
C GLU A 92 -36.10 12.92 14.85
N VAL A 93 -36.17 12.05 13.86
CA VAL A 93 -35.94 12.36 12.45
C VAL A 93 -37.06 11.72 11.62
N THR A 94 -37.63 12.46 10.68
CA THR A 94 -38.68 11.98 9.76
C THR A 94 -38.16 11.99 8.33
N ILE A 95 -38.23 10.84 7.64
CA ILE A 95 -37.85 10.71 6.23
C ILE A 95 -39.13 10.63 5.37
N ASP A 96 -39.36 11.67 4.57
CA ASP A 96 -40.55 11.74 3.70
C ASP A 96 -40.46 10.80 2.48
N SER A 97 -39.24 10.49 2.04
CA SER A 97 -38.98 9.65 0.86
C SER A 97 -37.85 8.66 1.16
N PRO A 98 -38.15 7.57 1.89
CA PRO A 98 -37.14 6.58 2.24
C PRO A 98 -36.62 5.88 0.98
N SER A 99 -35.30 5.69 0.92
CA SER A 99 -34.61 5.03 -0.18
C SER A 99 -33.31 4.40 0.29
N ALA A 100 -32.74 3.50 -0.52
CA ALA A 100 -31.42 2.91 -0.26
C ALA A 100 -30.28 3.95 -0.16
N ALA A 101 -30.51 5.18 -0.61
CA ALA A 101 -29.54 6.27 -0.54
C ALA A 101 -29.54 7.00 0.82
N ASN A 102 -30.62 6.92 1.60
CA ASN A 102 -30.76 7.62 2.87
C ASN A 102 -31.03 6.71 4.08
N VAL A 103 -31.54 5.49 3.88
CA VAL A 103 -31.76 4.54 4.96
C VAL A 103 -31.41 3.11 4.53
N ARG A 104 -30.73 2.37 5.40
CA ARG A 104 -30.34 0.97 5.18
C ARG A 104 -30.50 0.13 6.42
N SER A 105 -30.70 -1.18 6.25
CA SER A 105 -30.71 -2.17 7.32
C SER A 105 -29.39 -2.17 8.10
N MET A 106 -29.45 -2.52 9.40
CA MET A 106 -28.28 -2.63 10.27
C MET A 106 -27.22 -3.61 9.71
N THR A 107 -27.67 -4.78 9.25
CA THR A 107 -26.83 -5.84 8.67
C THR A 107 -27.11 -6.02 7.18
N THR A 108 -26.14 -6.59 6.48
CA THR A 108 -26.28 -7.07 5.10
C THR A 108 -27.05 -8.39 5.07
N THR A 109 -27.38 -8.90 3.89
CA THR A 109 -28.00 -10.23 3.71
C THR A 109 -27.13 -11.37 4.25
N ALA A 110 -25.83 -11.16 4.38
CA ALA A 110 -24.88 -12.08 5.02
C ALA A 110 -24.78 -11.91 6.55
N ASP A 111 -25.69 -11.15 7.16
CA ASP A 111 -25.70 -10.77 8.58
C ASP A 111 -24.44 -10.03 9.07
N ILE A 112 -23.61 -9.52 8.15
CA ILE A 112 -22.45 -8.69 8.45
C ILE A 112 -22.90 -7.24 8.66
N MET A 113 -22.43 -6.59 9.72
CA MET A 113 -22.70 -5.17 10.00
C MET A 113 -22.33 -4.29 8.79
N ARG A 114 -23.29 -3.53 8.27
CA ARG A 114 -23.11 -2.81 7.01
C ARG A 114 -22.09 -1.68 7.10
N PHE A 115 -22.04 -0.98 8.24
CA PHE A 115 -21.13 0.14 8.44
C PHE A 115 -20.24 -0.03 9.68
N ASN A 116 -18.96 0.30 9.51
CA ASN A 116 -17.89 0.30 10.49
C ASN A 116 -17.13 1.64 10.44
N GLU A 117 -16.09 1.76 11.27
CA GLU A 117 -15.28 2.98 11.43
C GLU A 117 -14.60 3.44 10.12
N HIS A 118 -14.45 2.55 9.15
CA HIS A 118 -13.77 2.85 7.88
C HIS A 118 -14.74 3.25 6.76
N ASN A 119 -16.01 2.82 6.82
CA ASN A 119 -16.95 2.98 5.70
C ASN A 119 -18.23 3.77 6.06
N TYR A 120 -18.35 4.32 7.27
CA TYR A 120 -19.53 5.10 7.67
C TYR A 120 -19.69 6.43 6.92
N GLY A 121 -18.73 6.83 6.07
CA GLY A 121 -18.84 8.02 5.22
C GLY A 121 -18.59 9.34 5.93
N GLY A 122 -17.90 9.34 7.08
CA GLY A 122 -17.49 10.56 7.76
C GLY A 122 -16.55 11.44 6.92
N PRO A 123 -16.33 12.70 7.34
CA PRO A 123 -15.42 13.65 6.68
C PRO A 123 -13.93 13.23 6.60
N SER A 124 -13.60 11.96 6.89
CA SER A 124 -12.23 11.46 7.05
C SER A 124 -11.68 10.53 5.99
N SER A 125 -12.43 10.11 4.97
CA SER A 125 -11.85 9.12 4.03
C SER A 125 -11.22 9.75 2.78
N THR A 126 -11.78 10.81 2.18
CA THR A 126 -11.26 11.29 0.87
C THR A 126 -11.27 12.80 0.65
N ALA A 127 -11.87 13.60 1.54
CA ALA A 127 -12.00 15.05 1.36
C ALA A 127 -11.30 15.86 2.46
N ARG A 128 -9.98 15.74 2.57
CA ARG A 128 -9.18 16.81 3.22
C ARG A 128 -9.24 18.05 2.33
N SER A 129 -10.29 18.84 2.52
CA SER A 129 -10.47 20.17 1.92
C SER A 129 -9.28 21.06 2.31
N THR A 130 -8.36 21.26 1.37
CA THR A 130 -7.15 22.09 1.50
C THR A 130 -7.42 23.59 1.40
N LEU A 131 -8.69 24.05 1.40
CA LEU A 131 -9.01 25.44 1.08
C LEU A 131 -9.49 26.33 2.23
N PHE A 132 -9.53 25.86 3.49
CA PHE A 132 -9.92 26.74 4.61
C PHE A 132 -9.01 26.60 5.85
N SER A 133 -8.24 27.65 6.13
CA SER A 133 -7.70 27.96 7.47
C SER A 133 -8.87 28.43 8.35
N PRO A 134 -9.19 27.75 9.48
CA PRO A 134 -8.43 27.83 10.72
C PRO A 134 -8.20 26.46 11.40
N LYS A 135 -6.95 26.00 11.39
CA LYS A 135 -6.53 24.60 11.64
C LYS A 135 -6.64 24.05 13.07
N LYS A 136 -7.01 24.85 14.08
CA LYS A 136 -7.04 24.37 15.49
C LYS A 136 -8.42 23.90 15.99
N LYS A 137 -9.52 24.39 15.42
CA LYS A 137 -10.89 23.99 15.85
C LYS A 137 -11.44 22.77 15.11
N GLN A 138 -10.94 22.50 13.90
CA GLN A 138 -11.48 21.42 13.04
C GLN A 138 -11.03 20.02 13.47
N LYS A 139 -9.80 19.87 14.00
CA LYS A 139 -9.32 18.57 14.53
C LYS A 139 -10.15 18.10 15.73
N ILE A 140 -10.50 19.02 16.63
CA ILE A 140 -11.32 18.72 17.81
C ILE A 140 -12.74 18.32 17.38
N ALA A 141 -13.33 19.03 16.42
CA ALA A 141 -14.66 18.71 15.91
C ALA A 141 -14.73 17.34 15.20
N HIS A 142 -13.64 16.93 14.52
CA HIS A 142 -13.60 15.64 13.85
C HIS A 142 -13.52 14.47 14.84
N HIS A 143 -12.61 14.56 15.81
CA HIS A 143 -12.46 13.55 16.85
C HIS A 143 -13.75 13.42 17.69
N ASP A 144 -14.41 14.55 17.96
CA ASP A 144 -15.69 14.58 18.66
C ASP A 144 -16.81 13.88 17.86
N ILE A 145 -16.89 14.09 16.54
CA ILE A 145 -17.88 13.39 15.69
C ILE A 145 -17.63 11.87 15.68
N LEU A 146 -16.38 11.43 15.54
CA LEU A 146 -16.04 10.01 15.52
C LEU A 146 -16.42 9.35 16.86
N SER A 147 -16.03 9.96 17.97
CA SER A 147 -16.36 9.45 19.31
C SER A 147 -17.88 9.37 19.54
N ARG A 148 -18.66 10.38 19.11
CA ARG A 148 -20.13 10.35 19.18
C ARG A 148 -20.74 9.27 18.29
N TRP A 149 -20.15 9.02 17.12
CA TRP A 149 -20.60 7.98 16.21
C TRP A 149 -20.34 6.59 16.78
N GLU A 150 -19.16 6.35 17.37
CA GLU A 150 -18.83 5.10 18.07
C GLU A 150 -19.77 4.85 19.25
N ASP A 151 -20.07 5.90 20.04
CA ASP A 151 -21.06 5.84 21.11
C ASP A 151 -22.45 5.44 20.59
N ALA A 152 -22.91 6.06 19.51
CA ALA A 152 -24.16 5.73 18.85
C ALA A 152 -24.20 4.27 18.37
N ARG A 153 -23.11 3.80 17.75
CA ARG A 153 -22.99 2.42 17.25
C ARG A 153 -23.04 1.41 18.39
N ARG A 154 -22.34 1.69 19.50
CA ARG A 154 -22.38 0.85 20.70
C ARG A 154 -23.78 0.77 21.30
N LEU A 155 -24.54 1.86 21.31
CA LEU A 155 -25.92 1.87 21.79
C LEU A 155 -26.85 1.05 20.87
N MET A 156 -26.69 1.15 19.55
CA MET A 156 -27.42 0.30 18.60
C MET A 156 -27.12 -1.19 18.82
N LEU A 157 -25.85 -1.55 18.97
CA LEU A 157 -25.44 -2.94 19.26
C LEU A 157 -26.00 -3.46 20.58
N LYS A 158 -26.05 -2.61 21.61
CA LYS A 158 -26.63 -2.95 22.90
C LYS A 158 -28.14 -3.20 22.80
N GLU A 159 -28.84 -2.44 21.97
CA GLU A 159 -30.27 -2.65 21.72
C GLU A 159 -30.50 -3.94 20.92
N ASP A 160 -29.70 -4.20 19.89
CA ASP A 160 -29.76 -5.44 19.12
C ASP A 160 -29.54 -6.69 20.00
N GLN A 161 -28.59 -6.62 20.93
CA GLN A 161 -28.38 -7.68 21.94
C GLN A 161 -29.59 -7.86 22.86
N ARG A 162 -30.30 -6.77 23.17
CA ARG A 162 -31.49 -6.79 24.02
C ARG A 162 -32.66 -7.47 23.32
N ASP A 163 -32.83 -7.19 22.03
CA ASP A 163 -33.88 -7.76 21.20
C ASP A 163 -33.63 -9.25 20.87
N GLN A 164 -32.39 -9.73 21.07
CA GLN A 164 -31.99 -11.13 20.88
C GLN A 164 -31.84 -11.91 22.19
N ASP A 165 -32.47 -11.47 23.28
CA ASP A 165 -32.37 -12.10 24.61
C ASP A 165 -30.92 -12.30 25.11
N GLY A 166 -29.98 -11.47 24.64
CA GLY A 166 -28.56 -11.55 24.97
C GLY A 166 -27.78 -12.66 24.23
N LEU A 167 -28.42 -13.40 23.32
CA LEU A 167 -27.76 -14.38 22.48
C LEU A 167 -27.27 -13.71 21.19
N PRO A 168 -26.00 -13.90 20.79
CA PRO A 168 -25.53 -13.37 19.52
C PRO A 168 -26.32 -13.95 18.33
N ARG A 169 -26.72 -13.08 17.40
CA ARG A 169 -27.52 -13.39 16.19
C ARG A 169 -27.00 -14.57 15.38
N PHE A 170 -25.68 -14.74 15.31
CA PHE A 170 -25.04 -15.86 14.62
C PHE A 170 -25.34 -17.24 15.25
N LEU A 171 -25.81 -17.29 16.50
CA LEU A 171 -26.22 -18.55 17.15
C LEU A 171 -27.70 -18.89 16.94
N SER A 172 -28.56 -17.94 16.57
CA SER A 172 -30.01 -18.20 16.44
C SER A 172 -30.41 -18.88 15.12
N PHE A 173 -29.50 -18.95 14.15
CA PHE A 173 -29.74 -19.67 12.89
C PHE A 173 -29.65 -21.20 13.01
N TYR A 174 -29.19 -21.72 14.15
CA TYR A 174 -29.40 -23.13 14.49
C TYR A 174 -30.81 -23.31 15.04
N THR A 175 -31.81 -23.28 14.17
CA THR A 175 -33.03 -24.04 14.40
C THR A 175 -32.72 -25.48 13.99
N PRO A 176 -32.48 -26.40 14.95
CA PRO A 176 -32.46 -27.81 14.59
C PRO A 176 -33.87 -28.13 14.11
N GLY A 177 -33.98 -28.61 12.88
CA GLY A 177 -35.19 -29.29 12.44
C GLY A 177 -35.45 -30.44 13.39
N GLU A 178 -36.40 -30.24 14.31
CA GLU A 178 -37.07 -31.28 15.06
C GLU A 178 -37.66 -32.27 14.07
N SER A 179 -36.99 -33.41 13.93
CA SER A 179 -37.69 -34.69 13.88
C SER A 179 -37.12 -35.53 15.01
N GLU A 180 -37.78 -35.48 16.16
CA GLU A 180 -37.73 -36.56 17.15
C GLU A 180 -38.28 -37.83 16.49
N PRO A 181 -37.56 -38.96 16.55
CA PRO A 181 -38.19 -40.24 16.76
C PRO A 181 -37.99 -40.62 18.23
N GLU A 182 -39.11 -40.65 18.97
CA GLU A 182 -39.26 -41.60 20.06
C GLU A 182 -39.06 -43.00 19.48
N ASP A 183 -38.04 -43.73 19.94
CA ASP A 183 -38.05 -45.19 19.81
C ASP A 183 -37.39 -45.83 21.02
N ASP A 184 -38.28 -46.28 21.90
CA ASP A 184 -38.05 -47.28 22.93
C ASP A 184 -37.56 -48.58 22.29
N LEU A 185 -36.25 -48.84 22.29
CA LEU A 185 -35.72 -50.19 22.04
C LEU A 185 -34.67 -50.59 23.06
N ALA A 186 -35.15 -51.26 24.11
CA ALA A 186 -34.39 -52.15 24.96
C ALA A 186 -33.96 -53.39 24.15
N MET A 187 -32.68 -53.51 23.85
CA MET A 187 -32.00 -54.71 23.34
C MET A 187 -30.49 -54.51 23.55
N ASP A 188 -29.64 -55.49 23.80
CA ASP A 188 -29.69 -56.86 24.27
C ASP A 188 -28.21 -57.16 24.55
N LEU A 189 -27.89 -57.85 25.65
CA LEU A 189 -26.53 -58.07 26.11
C LEU A 189 -25.81 -59.07 25.19
N HIS A 190 -25.13 -58.57 24.16
CA HIS A 190 -24.19 -59.36 23.35
C HIS A 190 -22.74 -59.25 23.91
N PRO A 191 -21.94 -60.33 23.78
CA PRO A 191 -20.70 -60.54 24.52
C PRO A 191 -19.54 -59.72 23.95
N GLU A 192 -18.66 -59.29 24.86
CA GLU A 192 -17.36 -58.62 24.65
C GLU A 192 -16.66 -59.00 23.33
N ALA A 193 -16.94 -58.22 22.28
CA ALA A 193 -16.03 -58.09 21.15
C ALA A 193 -14.95 -57.10 21.58
N GLU A 194 -13.68 -57.47 21.43
CA GLU A 194 -12.58 -56.56 21.73
C GLU A 194 -12.80 -55.23 20.98
N PRO A 195 -12.73 -54.09 21.67
CA PRO A 195 -13.09 -52.80 21.09
C PRO A 195 -12.17 -52.52 19.92
N ASP A 196 -12.73 -52.51 18.70
CA ASP A 196 -12.04 -52.07 17.49
C ASP A 196 -11.36 -50.73 17.80
N GLU A 197 -10.02 -50.71 17.72
CA GLU A 197 -9.22 -49.54 17.99
C GLU A 197 -9.68 -48.40 17.07
N ILE A 198 -10.40 -47.42 17.63
CA ILE A 198 -10.89 -46.27 16.87
C ILE A 198 -9.67 -45.61 16.20
N PRO A 199 -9.64 -45.53 14.85
CA PRO A 199 -8.54 -44.91 14.13
C PRO A 199 -8.30 -43.50 14.65
N PHE A 200 -7.08 -43.22 15.12
CA PHE A 200 -6.73 -41.90 15.62
C PHE A 200 -6.88 -40.84 14.52
N VAL A 201 -7.79 -39.90 14.72
CA VAL A 201 -7.96 -38.72 13.86
C VAL A 201 -7.23 -37.55 14.51
N PRO A 202 -6.26 -36.91 13.83
CA PRO A 202 -5.56 -35.76 14.39
C PRO A 202 -6.54 -34.58 14.58
N PRO A 203 -6.38 -33.79 15.66
CA PRO A 203 -7.20 -32.60 15.85
C PRO A 203 -6.96 -31.59 14.72
N PRO A 204 -8.00 -30.84 14.28
CA PRO A 204 -7.83 -29.74 13.33
C PRO A 204 -6.97 -28.62 13.94
N PRO A 205 -6.36 -27.75 13.11
CA PRO A 205 -5.66 -26.57 13.61
C PRO A 205 -6.61 -25.67 14.41
N ASN A 206 -6.07 -24.92 15.37
CA ASN A 206 -6.85 -23.93 16.12
C ASN A 206 -7.35 -22.84 15.14
N PHE A 207 -8.67 -22.62 15.10
CA PHE A 207 -9.33 -21.66 14.20
C PHE A 207 -9.04 -20.20 14.56
N GLU A 208 -8.43 -19.94 15.72
CA GLU A 208 -8.02 -18.60 16.14
C GLU A 208 -6.80 -18.08 15.36
N TYR A 209 -6.07 -18.94 14.63
CA TYR A 209 -4.86 -18.58 13.91
C TYR A 209 -5.07 -18.55 12.40
N ASP A 210 -4.63 -17.47 11.74
CA ASP A 210 -4.62 -17.37 10.29
C ASP A 210 -3.42 -18.13 9.71
N ILE A 211 -3.60 -19.41 9.36
CA ILE A 211 -2.53 -20.26 8.82
C ILE A 211 -2.69 -20.42 7.30
N PRO A 212 -1.70 -20.03 6.47
CA PRO A 212 -0.43 -19.35 6.80
C PRO A 212 -0.60 -17.84 6.94
N GLY A 213 0.21 -17.20 7.80
CA GLY A 213 0.17 -15.74 7.92
C GLY A 213 0.31 -15.20 9.34
N GLU A 214 -0.21 -15.94 10.31
CA GLU A 214 -0.34 -15.51 11.70
C GLU A 214 0.99 -15.01 12.27
N LEU A 215 0.97 -13.81 12.81
CA LEU A 215 2.11 -13.12 13.37
C LEU A 215 2.18 -13.39 14.87
N VAL A 216 3.27 -13.99 15.34
CA VAL A 216 3.40 -14.47 16.71
C VAL A 216 4.75 -14.10 17.32
N LEU A 217 4.80 -14.06 18.65
CA LEU A 217 6.04 -14.05 19.41
C LEU A 217 6.34 -15.48 19.84
N SER A 218 7.43 -16.08 19.36
CA SER A 218 7.74 -17.49 19.55
C SER A 218 9.05 -17.70 20.30
N LYS A 219 9.10 -18.71 21.17
CA LYS A 219 10.32 -19.16 21.84
C LYS A 219 11.14 -20.02 20.89
N ASP A 220 12.43 -19.77 20.86
CA ASP A 220 13.34 -20.60 20.06
C ASP A 220 13.44 -22.05 20.57
N LYS A 221 13.35 -22.21 21.90
CA LYS A 221 13.44 -23.49 22.60
C LYS A 221 12.39 -23.51 23.70
N SER A 222 11.82 -24.67 23.99
CA SER A 222 10.78 -24.82 25.03
C SER A 222 11.20 -24.28 26.41
N LYS A 223 12.50 -24.35 26.75
CA LYS A 223 13.07 -23.81 28.01
C LYS A 223 13.49 -22.34 27.94
N SER A 224 13.35 -21.68 26.79
CA SER A 224 13.68 -20.26 26.64
C SER A 224 12.66 -19.39 27.38
N THR A 225 13.16 -18.34 28.01
CA THR A 225 12.32 -17.27 28.58
C THR A 225 12.12 -16.10 27.61
N GLN A 226 12.93 -16.04 26.55
CA GLN A 226 12.87 -15.01 25.52
C GLN A 226 12.00 -15.47 24.35
N PHE A 227 11.21 -14.52 23.85
CA PHE A 227 10.39 -14.66 22.66
C PHE A 227 10.94 -13.80 21.53
N TRP A 228 10.78 -14.29 20.30
CA TRP A 228 11.27 -13.68 19.08
C TRP A 228 10.12 -13.54 18.09
N PRO A 229 10.08 -12.48 17.27
CA PRO A 229 9.10 -12.36 16.19
C PRO A 229 9.19 -13.56 15.25
N ALA A 230 8.04 -14.18 14.99
CA ALA A 230 7.91 -15.28 14.06
C ALA A 230 6.56 -15.23 13.32
N LYS A 231 6.49 -15.91 12.18
CA LYS A 231 5.29 -16.05 11.35
C LYS A 231 4.91 -17.52 11.20
N ILE A 232 3.65 -17.88 11.44
CA ILE A 232 3.18 -19.26 11.25
C ILE A 232 3.06 -19.56 9.75
N LEU A 233 3.73 -20.62 9.30
CA LEU A 233 3.72 -21.09 7.92
C LEU A 233 2.81 -22.29 7.71
N GLU A 234 2.78 -23.25 8.64
CA GLU A 234 2.07 -24.52 8.42
C GLU A 234 1.69 -25.17 9.75
N TYR A 235 0.51 -25.80 9.79
CA TYR A 235 0.11 -26.70 10.87
C TYR A 235 0.61 -28.13 10.58
N VAL A 236 1.31 -28.72 11.55
CA VAL A 236 1.81 -30.10 11.46
C VAL A 236 0.98 -30.99 12.40
N PRO A 237 0.05 -31.80 11.86
CA PRO A 237 -0.82 -32.65 12.67
C PRO A 237 -0.01 -33.71 13.43
N PRO A 238 -0.40 -34.04 14.67
CA PRO A 238 0.29 -35.07 15.44
C PRO A 238 0.10 -36.44 14.79
N LYS A 239 1.14 -37.29 14.78
CA LYS A 239 1.05 -38.64 14.19
C LYS A 239 0.40 -39.67 15.11
N ASN A 240 0.38 -39.38 16.42
CA ASN A 240 -0.14 -40.27 17.45
C ASN A 240 -0.86 -39.44 18.52
N ALA A 241 -1.84 -40.02 19.21
CA ALA A 241 -2.60 -39.35 20.30
C ALA A 241 -1.73 -38.79 21.45
N LYS A 242 -0.52 -39.33 21.63
CA LYS A 242 0.44 -38.85 22.66
C LYS A 242 1.29 -37.66 22.21
N GLN A 243 1.32 -37.37 20.91
CA GLN A 243 2.10 -36.25 20.37
C GLN A 243 1.25 -34.99 20.38
N LYS A 244 1.84 -33.88 20.83
CA LYS A 244 1.19 -32.57 20.73
C LYS A 244 1.23 -32.07 19.28
N PRO A 245 0.22 -31.31 18.83
CA PRO A 245 0.29 -30.60 17.55
C PRO A 245 1.51 -29.68 17.51
N ARG A 246 2.06 -29.48 16.31
CA ARG A 246 3.20 -28.59 16.07
C ARG A 246 2.87 -27.62 14.94
N TYR A 247 3.58 -26.51 14.92
CA TYR A 247 3.44 -25.45 13.93
C TYR A 247 4.82 -25.14 13.38
N LYS A 248 4.95 -25.06 12.05
CA LYS A 248 6.16 -24.52 11.42
C LYS A 248 6.08 -23.01 11.47
N VAL A 249 7.09 -22.39 12.07
CA VAL A 249 7.19 -20.93 12.17
C VAL A 249 8.48 -20.46 11.53
N LEU A 250 8.42 -19.33 10.83
CA LEU A 250 9.55 -18.60 10.27
C LEU A 250 9.95 -17.50 11.26
N PHE A 251 11.13 -17.60 11.85
CA PHE A 251 11.69 -16.57 12.72
C PHE A 251 12.24 -15.40 11.90
N PHE A 252 12.45 -14.26 12.56
CA PHE A 252 12.98 -13.04 11.92
C PHE A 252 14.39 -13.22 11.34
N ASP A 253 15.15 -14.21 11.82
CA ASP A 253 16.46 -14.62 11.26
C ASP A 253 16.33 -15.55 10.03
N HIS A 254 15.10 -15.68 9.51
CA HIS A 254 14.70 -16.59 8.44
C HIS A 254 14.85 -18.08 8.77
N SER A 255 15.11 -18.46 10.03
CA SER A 255 15.13 -19.85 10.42
C SER A 255 13.71 -20.41 10.55
N ILE A 256 13.46 -21.57 9.95
CA ILE A 256 12.18 -22.27 10.06
C ILE A 256 12.31 -23.33 11.16
N ARG A 257 11.41 -23.31 12.16
CA ARG A 257 11.40 -24.30 13.24
C ARG A 257 10.01 -24.80 13.54
N ASP A 258 9.94 -26.04 14.01
CA ASP A 258 8.71 -26.65 14.49
C ASP A 258 8.52 -26.35 15.99
N VAL A 259 7.51 -25.56 16.32
CA VAL A 259 7.17 -25.17 17.70
C VAL A 259 5.82 -25.77 18.12
N THR A 260 5.61 -25.94 19.43
CA THR A 260 4.30 -26.31 19.98
C THR A 260 3.50 -25.06 20.34
N GLU A 261 2.18 -25.19 20.53
CA GLU A 261 1.29 -24.07 20.86
C GLU A 261 1.71 -23.30 22.13
N ASP A 262 2.27 -24.00 23.13
CA ASP A 262 2.79 -23.38 24.36
C ASP A 262 4.11 -22.60 24.20
N MET A 263 4.71 -22.65 23.01
CA MET A 263 5.96 -21.97 22.71
C MET A 263 5.78 -20.61 22.06
N PHE A 264 4.59 -20.26 21.58
CA PHE A 264 4.35 -18.95 20.97
C PHE A 264 3.15 -18.24 21.59
N LEU A 265 3.06 -16.93 21.32
CA LEU A 265 2.00 -16.04 21.77
C LEU A 265 1.46 -15.27 20.56
N SER A 266 0.14 -15.30 20.36
CA SER A 266 -0.57 -14.46 19.38
C SER A 266 -1.00 -13.14 19.99
N GLU A 267 -1.39 -12.16 19.16
CA GLU A 267 -1.84 -10.83 19.62
C GLU A 267 -3.04 -10.90 20.58
N SER A 268 -3.90 -11.93 20.44
CA SER A 268 -5.07 -12.17 21.28
C SER A 268 -4.75 -12.65 22.71
N GLN A 269 -3.53 -13.09 22.98
CA GLN A 269 -3.15 -13.69 24.26
C GLN A 269 -2.57 -12.65 25.23
N GLU A 270 -2.97 -12.70 26.50
CA GLU A 270 -2.55 -11.75 27.56
C GLU A 270 -1.02 -11.68 27.74
N GLY A 271 -0.31 -12.77 27.45
CA GLY A 271 1.14 -12.85 27.52
C GLY A 271 1.87 -12.05 26.44
N PHE A 272 1.21 -11.69 25.33
CA PHE A 272 1.85 -11.10 24.16
C PHE A 272 2.55 -9.77 24.48
N GLY A 273 1.83 -8.84 25.11
CA GLY A 273 2.37 -7.53 25.51
C GLY A 273 3.36 -7.57 26.70
N THR A 274 3.37 -8.65 27.48
CA THR A 274 4.17 -8.75 28.72
C THR A 274 5.39 -9.66 28.62
N CYS A 275 5.50 -10.42 27.53
CA CYS A 275 6.60 -11.35 27.35
C CYS A 275 7.95 -10.64 27.18
N LYS A 276 9.02 -11.29 27.64
CA LYS A 276 10.39 -10.79 27.47
C LYS A 276 10.85 -11.07 26.04
N LEU A 277 11.08 -10.03 25.26
CA LEU A 277 11.68 -10.15 23.94
C LEU A 277 13.14 -10.61 24.03
N GLY A 278 13.59 -11.33 23.01
CA GLY A 278 15.01 -11.59 22.78
C GLY A 278 15.78 -10.29 22.54
N GLU A 279 17.09 -10.30 22.80
CA GLU A 279 17.98 -9.18 22.48
C GLU A 279 18.45 -9.36 21.04
N SER A 280 18.03 -8.46 20.14
CA SER A 280 18.56 -8.38 18.77
C SER A 280 19.50 -7.19 18.65
N GLU A 281 20.60 -7.36 17.92
CA GLU A 281 21.48 -6.24 17.53
C GLU A 281 20.64 -5.25 16.71
N GLY A 282 20.34 -4.08 17.28
CA GLY A 282 19.47 -3.05 16.68
C GLY A 282 17.99 -3.07 17.08
N ASN A 283 17.60 -3.75 18.18
CA ASN A 283 16.23 -3.79 18.73
C ASN A 283 15.14 -3.93 17.66
N TYR A 284 15.30 -4.92 16.79
CA TYR A 284 14.34 -5.21 15.72
C TYR A 284 14.11 -4.03 14.76
N GLY A 285 15.04 -3.09 14.65
CA GLY A 285 14.94 -1.90 13.81
C GLY A 285 14.01 -0.82 14.37
N LEU A 286 13.69 -0.83 15.67
CA LEU A 286 12.70 0.06 16.30
C LEU A 286 13.26 1.04 17.32
N ASP A 287 14.55 0.92 17.68
CA ASP A 287 15.25 1.92 18.50
C ASP A 287 15.38 3.26 17.77
N GLU A 288 15.26 3.26 16.44
CA GLU A 288 15.43 4.44 15.60
C GLU A 288 14.28 5.44 15.75
N GLU A 289 13.08 4.99 16.15
CA GLU A 289 11.91 5.87 16.33
C GLU A 289 11.87 6.54 17.72
N GLU A 290 12.59 6.03 18.71
CA GLU A 290 12.63 6.60 20.07
C GLU A 290 13.76 7.61 20.27
N GLN A 291 14.61 7.83 19.27
CA GLN A 291 15.32 9.10 19.17
C GLN A 291 14.29 10.15 18.74
N ASP A 292 13.49 10.60 19.71
CA ASP A 292 12.79 11.87 19.65
C ASP A 292 13.86 12.94 19.44
N VAL A 293 14.11 13.25 18.16
CA VAL A 293 14.98 14.32 17.70
C VAL A 293 14.26 15.65 18.01
N ASP A 294 14.11 15.95 19.30
CA ASP A 294 13.97 17.30 19.84
C ASP A 294 15.29 18.08 19.72
N GLU A 295 16.33 17.47 19.14
CA GLU A 295 17.38 18.24 18.49
C GLU A 295 16.70 18.97 17.33
N ASP A 296 16.50 20.27 17.49
CA ASP A 296 16.36 21.22 16.39
C ASP A 296 17.50 20.92 15.41
N VAL A 297 17.29 19.98 14.48
CA VAL A 297 18.17 19.76 13.34
C VAL A 297 18.01 21.04 12.58
N ASP A 298 18.91 21.98 12.88
CA ASP A 298 19.14 23.20 12.15
C ASP A 298 19.15 22.76 10.70
N LEU A 299 18.02 23.01 10.02
CA LEU A 299 17.84 22.74 8.60
C LEU A 299 19.01 23.47 7.96
N ILE A 300 20.08 22.73 7.65
CA ILE A 300 21.33 23.27 7.17
C ILE A 300 20.92 24.24 6.07
N PRO A 301 21.16 25.55 6.23
CA PRO A 301 20.74 26.53 5.25
C PRO A 301 21.22 26.03 3.90
N ALA A 302 20.31 25.87 2.94
CA ALA A 302 20.63 25.35 1.62
C ALA A 302 21.44 26.34 0.75
N ASP A 303 22.13 27.26 1.41
CA ASP A 303 22.96 28.33 0.91
C ASP A 303 24.36 27.96 1.44
N ASP A 304 25.33 27.45 0.67
CA ASP A 304 26.12 28.33 -0.19
C ASP A 304 26.96 27.62 -1.27
N ASP A 305 26.95 26.29 -1.39
CA ASP A 305 27.81 25.58 -2.37
C ASP A 305 27.01 24.78 -3.42
N GLU A 306 26.00 25.41 -4.03
CA GLU A 306 25.28 24.85 -5.20
C GLU A 306 26.26 24.47 -6.34
N GLU A 307 27.46 25.09 -6.37
CA GLU A 307 28.52 24.80 -7.33
C GLU A 307 29.36 23.56 -6.96
N ALA A 308 29.60 23.28 -5.68
CA ALA A 308 30.21 22.01 -5.27
C ALA A 308 29.27 20.82 -5.51
N LEU A 309 27.96 21.06 -5.40
CA LEU A 309 26.91 20.08 -5.71
C LEU A 309 26.68 19.85 -7.22
N ARG A 310 27.32 20.62 -8.10
CA ARG A 310 27.31 20.43 -9.55
C ARG A 310 28.42 19.51 -10.06
N ALA A 311 29.37 19.13 -9.23
CA ALA A 311 30.41 18.19 -9.66
C ALA A 311 29.74 16.87 -10.10
N ASP A 312 30.07 16.41 -11.30
CA ASP A 312 29.58 15.13 -11.81
C ASP A 312 29.95 14.03 -10.80
N THR A 313 28.93 13.43 -10.18
CA THR A 313 29.15 12.33 -9.24
C THR A 313 29.85 11.20 -10.00
N PRO A 314 30.96 10.64 -9.48
CA PRO A 314 31.70 9.61 -10.20
C PRO A 314 30.77 8.44 -10.56
N ILE A 315 30.91 7.95 -11.79
CA ILE A 315 30.15 6.79 -12.25
C ILE A 315 30.50 5.61 -11.33
N PRO A 316 29.51 4.94 -10.71
CA PRO A 316 29.82 3.88 -9.75
C PRO A 316 30.48 2.68 -10.45
N GLU A 317 31.29 1.94 -9.70
CA GLU A 317 32.03 0.80 -10.23
C GLU A 317 31.12 -0.37 -10.60
N MET A 318 31.46 -1.06 -11.71
CA MET A 318 30.79 -2.28 -12.16
C MET A 318 31.81 -3.43 -12.22
N PRO A 319 31.51 -4.61 -11.64
CA PRO A 319 30.25 -5.00 -10.95
C PRO A 319 30.05 -4.30 -9.61
N PRO A 320 28.79 -4.25 -9.07
CA PRO A 320 28.55 -3.69 -7.75
C PRO A 320 29.41 -4.41 -6.69
N PRO A 321 29.83 -3.72 -5.63
CA PRO A 321 30.56 -4.34 -4.52
C PRO A 321 29.81 -5.55 -3.96
N LYS A 322 30.56 -6.59 -3.58
CA LYS A 322 29.99 -7.84 -3.02
C LYS A 322 29.07 -7.60 -1.82
N TYR A 323 29.35 -6.54 -1.06
CA TYR A 323 28.57 -6.13 0.11
C TYR A 323 27.93 -4.76 -0.17
N PHE A 324 26.99 -4.72 -1.12
CA PHE A 324 26.32 -3.47 -1.53
C PHE A 324 25.68 -2.71 -0.35
N GLU A 325 25.15 -3.43 0.64
CA GLU A 325 24.56 -2.87 1.86
C GLU A 325 25.53 -2.06 2.74
N THR A 326 26.85 -2.26 2.58
CA THR A 326 27.87 -1.53 3.34
C THR A 326 28.17 -0.14 2.78
N LEU A 327 27.68 0.16 1.57
CA LEU A 327 27.79 1.48 0.97
C LEU A 327 26.86 2.47 1.69
N SER A 328 27.23 3.74 1.71
CA SER A 328 26.32 4.80 2.17
C SER A 328 25.08 4.89 1.26
N ILE A 329 23.97 5.41 1.78
CA ILE A 329 22.73 5.56 0.99
C ILE A 329 22.96 6.47 -0.24
N ASP A 330 23.82 7.48 -0.12
CA ASP A 330 24.24 8.35 -1.21
C ASP A 330 24.90 7.54 -2.34
N GLU A 331 25.87 6.67 -1.99
CA GLU A 331 26.56 5.79 -2.95
C GLU A 331 25.60 4.75 -3.54
N GLN A 332 24.73 4.13 -2.73
CA GLN A 332 23.74 3.17 -3.22
C GLN A 332 22.75 3.85 -4.19
N PHE A 333 22.38 5.11 -3.93
CA PHE A 333 21.46 5.89 -4.75
C PHE A 333 22.00 6.15 -6.17
N GLU A 334 23.31 6.25 -6.35
CA GLU A 334 23.92 6.39 -7.68
C GLU A 334 23.54 5.24 -8.61
N TYR A 335 23.42 4.01 -8.09
CA TYR A 335 23.03 2.83 -8.86
C TYR A 335 21.57 2.84 -9.32
N VAL A 336 20.76 3.70 -8.71
CA VAL A 336 19.31 3.80 -8.93
C VAL A 336 18.97 4.91 -9.93
N LYS A 337 19.81 5.95 -10.03
CA LYS A 337 19.60 7.11 -10.92
C LYS A 337 19.29 6.76 -12.40
N PRO A 338 19.91 5.75 -13.04
CA PRO A 338 19.59 5.43 -14.44
C PRO A 338 18.13 5.01 -14.64
N VAL A 339 17.57 4.20 -13.73
CA VAL A 339 16.17 3.75 -13.78
C VAL A 339 15.22 4.92 -13.53
N LEU A 340 15.50 5.77 -12.52
CA LEU A 340 14.70 6.97 -12.26
C LEU A 340 14.73 7.96 -13.43
N SER A 341 15.88 8.08 -14.12
CA SER A 341 15.98 8.88 -15.33
C SER A 341 15.08 8.34 -16.44
N ALA A 342 15.04 7.01 -16.61
CA ALA A 342 14.20 6.38 -17.61
C ALA A 342 12.70 6.51 -17.29
N ILE A 343 12.32 6.53 -16.01
CA ILE A 343 10.95 6.86 -15.57
C ILE A 343 10.55 8.26 -16.02
N LEU A 344 11.39 9.26 -15.77
CA LEU A 344 11.11 10.65 -16.15
C LEU A 344 11.02 10.82 -17.67
N GLN A 345 11.66 9.93 -18.43
CA GLN A 345 11.60 9.87 -19.89
C GLN A 345 10.47 8.96 -20.42
N GLU A 346 9.61 8.42 -19.56
CA GLU A 346 8.50 7.52 -19.93
C GLU A 346 8.97 6.23 -20.64
N ARG A 347 10.21 5.79 -20.38
CA ARG A 347 10.85 4.59 -20.98
C ARG A 347 10.82 3.36 -20.09
N TYR A 348 10.59 3.53 -18.79
CA TYR A 348 10.52 2.42 -17.84
C TYR A 348 9.08 1.88 -17.76
N GLU A 349 8.85 0.74 -18.40
CA GLU A 349 7.53 0.14 -18.59
C GLU A 349 6.82 -0.29 -17.30
N PRO A 350 7.49 -0.90 -16.30
CA PRO A 350 6.81 -1.48 -15.14
C PRO A 350 5.90 -0.50 -14.39
N ILE A 351 6.28 0.77 -14.32
CA ILE A 351 5.48 1.80 -13.65
C ILE A 351 4.63 2.65 -14.58
N ARG A 352 4.61 2.38 -15.90
CA ARG A 352 4.00 3.28 -16.89
C ARG A 352 2.52 3.53 -16.58
N ALA A 353 1.78 2.48 -16.21
CA ALA A 353 0.36 2.62 -15.84
C ALA A 353 0.17 3.60 -14.66
N ARG A 354 1.08 3.55 -13.69
CA ARG A 354 1.06 4.41 -12.51
C ARG A 354 1.48 5.85 -12.82
N HIS A 355 2.52 6.01 -13.63
CA HIS A 355 2.93 7.30 -14.19
C HIS A 355 1.76 7.96 -14.93
N ASP A 356 1.13 7.24 -15.85
CA ASP A 356 0.00 7.74 -16.65
C ASP A 356 -1.19 8.11 -15.76
N ALA A 357 -1.52 7.30 -14.75
CA ALA A 357 -2.56 7.62 -13.78
C ALA A 357 -2.27 8.96 -13.08
N TYR A 358 -1.05 9.16 -12.62
CA TYR A 358 -0.63 10.42 -12.00
C TYR A 358 -0.73 11.62 -12.95
N MET A 359 -0.37 11.44 -14.23
CA MET A 359 -0.42 12.52 -15.22
C MET A 359 -1.83 12.91 -15.66
N ARG A 360 -2.84 12.03 -15.48
CA ARG A 360 -4.23 12.28 -15.92
C ARG A 360 -4.91 13.46 -15.22
N SER A 361 -5.06 13.41 -13.90
CA SER A 361 -5.78 14.45 -13.13
C SER A 361 -5.40 14.49 -11.66
N ALA A 362 -5.78 15.56 -10.95
CA ALA A 362 -5.51 15.70 -9.52
C ALA A 362 -6.16 14.61 -8.65
N ALA A 363 -7.35 14.11 -9.03
CA ALA A 363 -8.00 13.03 -8.31
C ALA A 363 -7.22 11.71 -8.43
N TYR A 364 -6.72 11.40 -9.63
CA TYR A 364 -5.87 10.22 -9.84
C TYR A 364 -4.50 10.37 -9.16
N ARG A 365 -3.95 11.59 -9.09
CA ARG A 365 -2.73 11.84 -8.28
C ARG A 365 -2.95 11.48 -6.83
N GLN A 366 -4.07 11.89 -6.25
CA GLN A 366 -4.39 11.55 -4.86
C GLN A 366 -4.52 10.02 -4.69
N GLN A 367 -5.19 9.33 -5.61
CA GLN A 367 -5.27 7.87 -5.58
C GLN A 367 -3.88 7.20 -5.63
N VAL A 368 -2.96 7.71 -6.45
CA VAL A 368 -1.58 7.20 -6.54
C VAL A 368 -0.78 7.47 -5.27
N VAL A 369 -1.08 8.56 -4.54
CA VAL A 369 -0.47 8.90 -3.25
C VAL A 369 -1.07 8.07 -2.11
N ASP A 370 -2.37 7.78 -2.15
CA ASP A 370 -3.09 7.02 -1.13
C ASP A 370 -2.82 5.51 -1.22
N GLN A 371 -2.27 5.03 -2.34
CA GLN A 371 -1.73 3.68 -2.42
C GLN A 371 -0.56 3.58 -1.45
N ASN A 372 -0.80 2.98 -0.27
CA ASN A 372 0.25 2.67 0.68
C ASN A 372 1.31 1.82 0.00
N HIS A 373 2.56 2.11 0.30
CA HIS A 373 3.66 1.33 -0.20
C HIS A 373 4.44 0.72 0.94
N ASP A 374 4.66 -0.57 0.78
CA ASP A 374 5.53 -1.30 1.66
C ASP A 374 6.96 -0.82 1.42
N SER A 375 7.63 -0.52 2.53
CA SER A 375 9.01 -0.01 2.52
C SER A 375 10.03 -1.13 2.38
N GLY A 376 9.63 -2.40 2.55
CA GLY A 376 10.54 -3.54 2.51
C GLY A 376 11.59 -3.48 3.61
N GLN A 377 12.74 -4.11 3.34
CA GLN A 377 13.88 -4.23 4.26
C GLN A 377 14.67 -2.92 4.43
N LEU A 378 14.19 -1.80 3.89
CA LEU A 378 14.85 -0.51 4.06
C LEU A 378 14.51 0.06 5.43
N LYS A 379 15.55 0.43 6.18
CA LYS A 379 15.38 0.97 7.53
C LYS A 379 14.80 2.39 7.48
N GLY A 380 14.21 2.83 8.59
CA GLY A 380 13.56 4.15 8.69
C GLY A 380 14.49 5.30 8.30
N TYR A 381 15.72 5.33 8.83
CA TYR A 381 16.70 6.36 8.49
C TYR A 381 17.12 6.33 7.02
N GLU A 382 17.14 5.15 6.38
CA GLU A 382 17.53 5.01 4.97
C GLU A 382 16.48 5.68 4.08
N LEU A 383 15.20 5.50 4.42
CA LEU A 383 14.10 6.16 3.74
C LEU A 383 14.09 7.66 3.96
N GLU A 384 14.42 8.11 5.17
CA GLU A 384 14.54 9.52 5.52
C GLU A 384 15.67 10.20 4.73
N GLN A 385 16.80 9.52 4.53
CA GLN A 385 17.92 10.01 3.70
C GLN A 385 17.61 9.97 2.20
N LEU A 386 16.92 8.92 1.72
CA LEU A 386 16.63 8.73 0.29
C LEU A 386 15.70 9.82 -0.29
N GLY A 387 14.74 10.30 0.49
CA GLY A 387 13.81 11.35 0.07
C GLY A 387 14.49 12.67 -0.35
N PRO A 388 15.31 13.29 0.51
CA PRO A 388 16.17 14.43 0.19
C PRO A 388 17.03 14.21 -1.06
N LEU A 389 17.70 13.07 -1.18
CA LEU A 389 18.57 12.75 -2.32
C LEU A 389 17.82 12.78 -3.65
N ILE A 390 16.62 12.19 -3.71
CA ILE A 390 15.78 12.21 -4.91
C ILE A 390 15.36 13.63 -5.26
N ARG A 391 14.96 14.44 -4.26
CA ARG A 391 14.57 15.84 -4.48
C ARG A 391 15.76 16.66 -4.99
N GLN A 392 16.94 16.48 -4.40
CA GLN A 392 18.17 17.16 -4.78
C GLN A 392 18.59 16.76 -6.20
N TRP A 393 18.70 15.45 -6.48
CA TRP A 393 19.03 14.93 -7.80
C TRP A 393 18.07 15.44 -8.89
N ARG A 394 16.77 15.47 -8.59
CA ARG A 394 15.76 16.00 -9.52
C ARG A 394 15.88 17.50 -9.74
N ARG A 395 16.35 18.29 -8.76
CA ARG A 395 16.70 19.71 -8.96
C ARG A 395 17.90 19.83 -9.90
N THR A 396 18.95 19.05 -9.67
CA THR A 396 20.16 19.03 -10.54
C THR A 396 19.82 18.66 -11.99
N LYS A 397 19.02 17.60 -12.21
CA LYS A 397 18.58 17.18 -13.55
C LYS A 397 17.75 18.23 -14.29
N ARG A 398 16.98 19.06 -13.58
CA ARG A 398 16.24 20.18 -14.19
C ARG A 398 17.21 21.19 -14.81
N TYR A 399 18.30 21.51 -14.11
CA TYR A 399 19.31 22.43 -14.62
C TYR A 399 20.07 21.86 -15.80
N GLU A 400 20.41 20.57 -15.77
CA GLU A 400 21.06 19.89 -16.89
C GLU A 400 20.18 19.94 -18.15
N PHE A 401 18.87 19.68 -18.02
CA PHE A 401 17.94 19.76 -19.16
C PHE A 401 17.81 21.18 -19.71
N VAL A 402 17.75 22.19 -18.84
CA VAL A 402 17.71 23.60 -19.25
C VAL A 402 19.03 24.01 -19.90
N ALA A 403 20.18 23.59 -19.36
CA ALA A 403 21.50 23.88 -19.90
C ALA A 403 21.68 23.25 -21.29
N ILE A 404 21.28 21.99 -21.47
CA ILE A 404 21.29 21.32 -22.78
C ILE A 404 20.34 22.01 -23.76
N ALA A 405 19.14 22.40 -23.31
CA ALA A 405 18.19 23.12 -24.17
C ALA A 405 18.74 24.50 -24.61
N LEU A 406 19.38 25.25 -23.70
CA LEU A 406 20.04 26.52 -23.99
C LEU A 406 21.25 26.33 -24.90
N LEU A 407 22.06 25.29 -24.68
CA LEU A 407 23.20 24.97 -25.54
C LEU A 407 22.73 24.60 -26.95
N ASN A 408 21.65 23.82 -27.08
CA ASN A 408 21.05 23.50 -28.38
C ASN A 408 20.49 24.75 -29.08
N GLN A 409 19.87 25.68 -28.35
CA GLN A 409 19.48 26.97 -28.92
C GLN A 409 20.69 27.79 -29.36
N LEU A 410 21.77 27.79 -28.58
CA LEU A 410 23.01 28.51 -28.92
C LEU A 410 23.71 27.91 -30.14
N ILE A 411 23.75 26.58 -30.26
CA ILE A 411 24.27 25.87 -31.45
C ILE A 411 23.43 26.20 -32.68
N MET A 412 22.10 26.26 -32.55
CA MET A 412 21.20 26.67 -33.66
C MET A 412 21.36 28.15 -34.03
N LEU A 413 21.79 28.99 -33.08
CA LEU A 413 22.08 30.41 -33.31
C LEU A 413 23.53 30.67 -33.75
N GLN A 414 24.40 29.65 -33.83
CA GLN A 414 25.67 29.82 -34.54
C GLN A 414 25.36 30.05 -36.01
N PRO A 415 25.69 31.22 -36.57
CA PRO A 415 25.43 31.49 -37.98
C PRO A 415 26.22 30.47 -38.82
N LEU A 416 25.49 29.58 -39.49
CA LEU A 416 25.98 28.93 -40.70
C LEU A 416 26.54 30.05 -41.59
N PHE A 417 27.79 29.90 -42.04
CA PHE A 417 28.50 30.79 -42.97
C PHE A 417 29.20 32.01 -42.36
N TYR A 418 30.47 31.81 -41.99
CA TYR A 418 31.49 32.50 -42.78
C TYR A 418 31.90 31.54 -43.89
N PRO A 419 31.66 31.85 -45.19
CA PRO A 419 32.29 31.08 -46.25
C PRO A 419 33.81 31.12 -46.01
N PRO A 420 34.53 29.99 -46.22
CA PRO A 420 35.97 30.01 -46.12
C PRO A 420 36.50 31.15 -47.00
N PRO A 421 37.39 32.02 -46.49
CA PRO A 421 37.95 33.07 -47.31
C PRO A 421 38.56 32.43 -48.57
N PRO A 422 38.39 33.06 -49.75
CA PRO A 422 38.95 32.53 -50.98
C PRO A 422 40.46 32.31 -50.79
N PRO A 423 41.04 31.25 -51.39
CA PRO A 423 42.45 30.95 -51.23
C PRO A 423 43.28 32.14 -51.71
N SER A 424 43.84 32.89 -50.76
CA SER A 424 44.81 33.95 -51.04
C SER A 424 46.01 33.32 -51.72
N THR A 425 46.14 33.66 -52.98
CA THR A 425 47.26 33.31 -53.84
C THR A 425 48.50 34.05 -53.35
N ILE A 426 49.52 33.28 -52.98
CA ILE A 426 50.97 33.49 -53.19
C ILE A 426 51.46 34.94 -53.14
N GLY A 427 52.30 35.26 -52.15
CA GLY A 427 53.08 36.49 -52.14
C GLY A 427 54.07 36.60 -50.98
N SER A 428 55.19 35.89 -51.12
CA SER A 428 56.54 36.28 -50.72
C SER A 428 56.88 36.53 -49.23
N GLU A 429 57.86 35.74 -48.77
CA GLU A 429 58.82 36.05 -47.70
C GLU A 429 59.49 37.43 -47.91
N PRO A 430 60.01 38.07 -46.84
CA PRO A 430 61.39 37.78 -46.46
C PRO A 430 61.63 37.68 -44.93
N ASP A 431 62.43 36.67 -44.59
CA ASP A 431 63.70 36.68 -43.84
C ASP A 431 64.12 37.93 -43.01
N LEU A 432 65.00 37.66 -42.03
CA LEU A 432 65.59 38.48 -40.95
C LEU A 432 64.83 38.32 -39.60
N GLY A 433 65.37 37.75 -38.54
CA GLY A 433 66.77 37.64 -38.10
C GLY A 433 66.89 38.24 -36.68
N SER A 434 67.75 37.65 -35.83
CA SER A 434 68.07 38.04 -34.45
C SER A 434 67.13 37.43 -33.39
N GLY A 435 67.54 36.51 -32.52
CA GLY A 435 68.85 36.30 -31.90
C GLY A 435 68.75 36.67 -30.42
N ILE A 436 69.02 35.71 -29.53
CA ILE A 436 69.79 35.82 -28.27
C ILE A 436 69.67 34.47 -27.52
N ASP A 437 70.82 33.85 -27.33
CA ASP A 437 71.15 32.72 -26.43
C ASP A 437 70.75 32.97 -24.97
N ILE A 438 70.66 31.90 -24.15
CA ILE A 438 71.42 31.75 -22.88
C ILE A 438 71.03 30.45 -22.11
N PHE A 439 72.03 29.56 -22.02
CA PHE A 439 72.33 28.45 -21.05
C PHE A 439 71.32 27.31 -20.84
N SER A 440 71.64 26.07 -21.27
CA SER A 440 72.51 25.04 -20.61
C SER A 440 71.94 24.51 -19.30
N ASP A 441 71.67 23.20 -19.21
CA ASP A 441 72.59 22.25 -18.55
C ASP A 441 72.09 20.78 -18.64
N ASP A 442 73.05 19.88 -18.50
CA ASP A 442 73.16 18.47 -18.81
C ASP A 442 72.17 17.47 -18.19
N GLY A 443 72.03 16.32 -18.88
CA GLY A 443 71.55 15.10 -18.24
C GLY A 443 71.23 13.93 -19.18
N ALA A 444 72.25 13.40 -19.87
CA ALA A 444 72.20 12.12 -20.59
C ALA A 444 71.60 10.99 -19.71
N VAL A 445 70.94 9.97 -20.25
CA VAL A 445 71.58 8.67 -20.59
C VAL A 445 70.58 7.78 -21.36
N THR A 446 70.93 7.50 -22.63
CA THR A 446 70.76 6.27 -23.43
C THR A 446 69.41 5.52 -23.53
N ASP A 447 68.82 5.63 -24.73
CA ASP A 447 68.22 4.56 -25.57
C ASP A 447 69.17 3.31 -25.68
N PRO A 448 68.80 2.07 -26.11
CA PRO A 448 67.79 1.77 -27.15
C PRO A 448 66.99 0.45 -27.12
N LEU A 449 65.93 0.44 -27.94
CA LEU A 449 65.35 -0.63 -28.78
C LEU A 449 65.16 -2.06 -28.20
N SER A 450 63.94 -2.62 -28.34
CA SER A 450 63.62 -3.69 -29.33
C SER A 450 62.18 -4.22 -29.16
N GLU A 451 61.44 -4.29 -30.28
CA GLU A 451 60.29 -5.21 -30.53
C GLU A 451 60.74 -6.70 -30.50
N PRO A 452 59.93 -7.75 -30.83
CA PRO A 452 58.47 -7.99 -30.79
C PRO A 452 58.07 -9.31 -30.05
N VAL A 453 56.75 -9.54 -29.92
CA VAL A 453 55.90 -10.77 -29.68
C VAL A 453 56.54 -12.10 -30.18
N PRO A 454 56.22 -13.37 -29.72
CA PRO A 454 54.87 -13.95 -29.56
C PRO A 454 54.72 -15.17 -28.56
N PRO A 455 53.84 -16.20 -28.77
CA PRO A 455 52.78 -16.65 -27.82
C PRO A 455 53.03 -18.04 -27.20
N SER A 456 52.22 -18.50 -26.24
CA SER A 456 51.95 -19.95 -25.93
C SER A 456 51.11 -20.08 -24.64
N SER A 457 49.89 -20.61 -24.68
CA SER A 457 49.52 -22.02 -24.34
C SER A 457 50.17 -22.59 -23.07
N PHE A 458 49.32 -22.93 -22.09
CA PHE A 458 49.57 -24.03 -21.17
C PHE A 458 48.24 -24.68 -20.72
N GLU A 459 48.02 -25.90 -21.21
CA GLU A 459 47.14 -26.93 -20.62
C GLU A 459 47.94 -27.76 -19.60
N SER A 460 47.27 -28.28 -18.57
CA SER A 460 47.39 -29.62 -17.93
C SER A 460 46.69 -29.55 -16.57
N ALA A 461 45.59 -30.24 -16.27
CA ALA A 461 45.30 -31.69 -16.22
C ALA A 461 45.85 -32.41 -14.96
N ALA A 462 44.97 -33.28 -14.41
CA ALA A 462 45.12 -34.26 -13.32
C ALA A 462 44.95 -33.68 -11.89
N ASP A 463 44.27 -34.31 -10.92
CA ASP A 463 43.78 -35.68 -10.79
C ASP A 463 42.85 -35.80 -9.56
N ARG A 464 42.06 -36.88 -9.52
CA ARG A 464 41.70 -37.71 -8.34
C ARG A 464 40.27 -37.74 -7.75
N GLU A 465 39.61 -38.87 -8.08
CA GLU A 465 38.76 -39.83 -7.29
C GLU A 465 37.41 -39.35 -6.71
N GLU A 466 36.28 -39.85 -7.23
CA GLU A 466 35.62 -41.16 -6.97
C GLU A 466 35.05 -41.34 -5.54
N ARG A 467 33.71 -41.34 -5.43
CA ARG A 467 32.97 -42.36 -4.66
C ARG A 467 31.46 -42.37 -4.95
N SER A 468 31.07 -43.38 -5.73
CA SER A 468 29.96 -44.35 -5.52
C SER A 468 28.55 -43.88 -5.13
N GLY A 469 27.58 -44.22 -6.01
CA GLY A 469 26.12 -44.31 -5.74
C GLY A 469 25.73 -45.46 -4.77
N PRO A 470 24.42 -45.79 -4.61
CA PRO A 470 23.61 -46.54 -5.59
C PRO A 470 22.19 -45.93 -5.85
N VAL A 471 21.55 -46.00 -7.04
CA VAL A 471 20.89 -47.11 -7.80
C VAL A 471 19.41 -47.38 -7.40
N TYR A 472 18.51 -47.28 -8.42
CA TYR A 472 17.12 -47.80 -8.59
C TYR A 472 15.97 -47.13 -7.79
N SER A 473 14.78 -46.82 -8.35
CA SER A 473 13.98 -47.59 -9.33
C SER A 473 13.10 -46.72 -10.24
N GLN A 474 12.79 -47.30 -11.41
CA GLN A 474 11.80 -46.89 -12.42
C GLN A 474 10.33 -47.09 -11.98
N ALA A 475 9.47 -46.44 -12.77
CA ALA A 475 8.14 -46.85 -13.24
C ALA A 475 6.92 -46.18 -12.58
N GLY A 476 6.11 -45.55 -13.44
CA GLY A 476 4.82 -44.95 -13.12
C GLY A 476 4.19 -44.29 -14.34
N VAL A 477 3.76 -45.13 -15.30
CA VAL A 477 2.91 -44.79 -16.44
C VAL A 477 1.48 -44.56 -15.95
N ILE A 478 0.85 -43.44 -16.32
CA ILE A 478 -0.61 -43.24 -16.28
C ILE A 478 -0.93 -42.34 -17.50
N GLU A 479 -1.26 -42.90 -18.66
CA GLU A 479 -2.59 -43.36 -19.09
C GLU A 479 -3.54 -42.19 -19.38
N ALA A 480 -3.71 -41.95 -20.68
CA ALA A 480 -4.64 -40.99 -21.25
C ALA A 480 -6.05 -41.58 -21.24
N THR A 481 -6.99 -40.90 -20.58
CA THR A 481 -8.42 -41.20 -20.69
C THR A 481 -9.06 -40.23 -21.66
N ALA A 482 -9.38 -40.77 -22.84
CA ALA A 482 -10.37 -40.21 -23.74
C ALA A 482 -11.77 -40.45 -23.14
N GLY A 483 -12.60 -39.41 -23.11
CA GLY A 483 -14.02 -39.48 -22.79
C GLY A 483 -14.76 -38.53 -23.71
N ALA A 484 -15.40 -39.11 -24.73
CA ALA A 484 -16.41 -38.49 -25.56
C ALA A 484 -17.78 -38.84 -24.98
N ASP A 485 -18.67 -37.85 -24.87
CA ASP A 485 -20.14 -37.95 -24.87
C ASP A 485 -20.61 -36.47 -25.01
N ASP A 486 -21.06 -36.01 -26.18
CA ASP A 486 -22.47 -36.01 -26.61
C ASP A 486 -23.42 -35.48 -25.52
N ASP A 487 -23.73 -34.18 -25.53
CA ASP A 487 -25.12 -33.75 -25.34
C ASP A 487 -25.43 -32.42 -26.06
N ASP A 488 -26.59 -32.47 -26.70
CA ASP A 488 -27.19 -31.56 -27.65
C ASP A 488 -28.27 -30.76 -26.91
N SER A 489 -28.26 -29.41 -26.99
CA SER A 489 -29.50 -28.63 -27.16
C SER A 489 -29.31 -27.10 -27.21
N ARG A 490 -29.62 -26.58 -28.40
CA ARG A 490 -30.60 -25.50 -28.67
C ARG A 490 -30.31 -24.05 -28.22
N ILE A 491 -29.79 -23.27 -29.18
CA ILE A 491 -29.98 -21.82 -29.28
C ILE A 491 -31.05 -21.53 -30.35
N PRO A 492 -32.09 -20.72 -30.08
CA PRO A 492 -33.08 -20.36 -31.10
C PRO A 492 -32.57 -19.25 -32.02
N GLN A 493 -32.69 -19.51 -33.32
CA GLN A 493 -32.54 -18.55 -34.41
C GLN A 493 -33.72 -17.58 -34.44
N ASN A 494 -33.44 -16.29 -34.56
CA ASN A 494 -34.35 -15.31 -35.15
C ASN A 494 -33.58 -14.50 -36.20
N GLY A 495 -34.09 -14.54 -37.43
CA GLY A 495 -33.44 -13.95 -38.60
C GLY A 495 -34.01 -12.60 -39.05
N ARG A 496 -33.49 -12.18 -40.22
CA ARG A 496 -33.73 -10.96 -41.04
C ARG A 496 -32.97 -9.72 -40.59
N GLY A 497 -32.16 -9.05 -41.42
CA GLY A 497 -31.93 -9.17 -42.86
C GLY A 497 -30.73 -8.30 -43.29
N PRO A 498 -30.34 -8.33 -44.57
CA PRO A 498 -29.08 -7.75 -45.04
C PRO A 498 -29.27 -6.35 -45.61
N THR A 499 -28.42 -5.42 -45.18
CA THR A 499 -28.07 -4.23 -45.97
C THR A 499 -26.57 -4.05 -45.93
N GLN A 500 -25.94 -4.43 -47.05
CA GLN A 500 -24.56 -4.11 -47.39
C GLN A 500 -24.37 -2.60 -47.43
N SER A 501 -23.40 -2.12 -46.66
CA SER A 501 -22.66 -0.90 -46.97
C SER A 501 -21.22 -1.14 -46.55
N ASP A 502 -20.44 -1.67 -47.50
CA ASP A 502 -18.99 -1.81 -47.39
C ASP A 502 -18.35 -0.44 -47.18
N LYS A 503 -18.04 -0.13 -45.92
CA LYS A 503 -17.07 0.88 -45.55
C LYS A 503 -16.11 0.22 -44.55
N PRO A 504 -14.80 0.08 -44.88
CA PRO A 504 -13.86 -0.58 -44.00
C PRO A 504 -13.85 0.14 -42.64
N PRO A 505 -13.86 -0.61 -41.51
CA PRO A 505 -13.81 -0.01 -40.18
C PRO A 505 -12.48 0.72 -40.05
N GLN A 506 -12.52 2.04 -40.15
CA GLN A 506 -11.45 2.88 -39.67
C GLN A 506 -11.32 2.58 -38.18
N ALA A 507 -10.22 1.92 -37.81
CA ALA A 507 -9.81 1.81 -36.41
C ALA A 507 -9.93 3.21 -35.80
N PRO A 508 -10.59 3.37 -34.63
CA PRO A 508 -10.64 4.66 -33.97
C PRO A 508 -9.18 5.10 -33.79
N SER A 509 -8.78 6.12 -34.55
CA SER A 509 -7.52 6.77 -34.30
C SER A 509 -7.70 7.41 -32.93
N GLU A 510 -7.25 6.70 -31.90
CA GLU A 510 -6.96 7.27 -30.59
C GLU A 510 -6.02 8.42 -30.88
N ALA A 511 -6.59 9.62 -31.06
CA ALA A 511 -5.86 10.85 -31.01
C ALA A 511 -5.22 10.83 -29.63
N ARG A 512 -3.96 10.39 -29.57
CA ARG A 512 -3.12 10.38 -28.38
C ARG A 512 -3.14 11.81 -27.89
N ALA A 513 -4.08 12.10 -26.99
CA ALA A 513 -4.13 13.36 -26.30
C ALA A 513 -2.74 13.53 -25.72
N HIS A 514 -2.05 14.61 -26.13
CA HIS A 514 -0.68 14.87 -25.73
C HIS A 514 -0.56 14.62 -24.23
N THR A 515 0.11 13.52 -23.87
CA THR A 515 0.27 13.13 -22.49
C THR A 515 1.08 14.23 -21.82
N LYS A 516 0.58 14.73 -20.69
CA LYS A 516 1.27 15.75 -19.93
C LYS A 516 2.60 15.15 -19.49
N SER A 517 3.70 15.70 -19.97
CA SER A 517 5.03 15.32 -19.49
C SER A 517 5.22 15.79 -18.05
N PHE A 518 6.05 15.10 -17.28
CA PHE A 518 6.45 15.48 -15.92
C PHE A 518 6.86 16.96 -15.80
N ALA A 519 7.58 17.51 -16.81
CA ALA A 519 8.02 18.90 -16.81
C ALA A 519 6.86 19.92 -16.84
N SER A 520 5.66 19.50 -17.25
CA SER A 520 4.46 20.35 -17.29
C SER A 520 3.69 20.41 -15.96
N LEU A 521 4.05 19.55 -15.00
CA LEU A 521 3.45 19.56 -13.67
C LEU A 521 3.82 20.82 -12.89
N THR A 522 2.96 21.22 -11.94
CA THR A 522 3.29 22.29 -10.99
C THR A 522 4.45 21.85 -10.10
N GLU A 523 5.20 22.79 -9.52
CA GLU A 523 6.32 22.45 -8.64
C GLU A 523 5.89 21.56 -7.46
N ILE A 524 4.71 21.84 -6.89
CA ILE A 524 4.11 21.04 -5.83
C ILE A 524 3.81 19.63 -6.33
N ASP A 525 3.14 19.49 -7.49
CA ASP A 525 2.85 18.17 -8.08
C ASP A 525 4.13 17.40 -8.43
N GLN A 526 5.22 18.08 -8.82
CA GLN A 526 6.52 17.45 -9.09
C GLN A 526 7.17 16.95 -7.79
N LEU A 527 7.07 17.69 -6.68
CA LEU A 527 7.55 17.24 -5.38
C LEU A 527 6.76 16.02 -4.90
N THR A 528 5.44 16.05 -5.02
CA THR A 528 4.58 14.90 -4.69
C THR A 528 4.89 13.69 -5.58
N TYR A 529 5.19 13.89 -6.87
CA TYR A 529 5.60 12.82 -7.78
C TYR A 529 6.94 12.19 -7.34
N CYS A 530 7.91 13.02 -6.91
CA CYS A 530 9.17 12.52 -6.36
C CYS A 530 8.93 11.63 -5.14
N SER A 531 8.04 12.04 -4.23
CA SER A 531 7.76 11.29 -2.99
C SER A 531 6.91 10.03 -3.20
N SER A 532 6.01 10.01 -4.19
CA SER A 532 5.06 8.89 -4.38
C SER A 532 5.50 7.87 -5.43
N ILE A 533 6.15 8.32 -6.50
CA ILE A 533 6.54 7.46 -7.63
C ILE A 533 8.04 7.21 -7.62
N LEU A 534 8.87 8.26 -7.65
CA LEU A 534 10.32 8.07 -7.76
C LEU A 534 10.92 7.45 -6.49
N LEU A 535 10.48 7.89 -5.32
CA LEU A 535 10.92 7.31 -4.05
C LEU A 535 10.54 5.84 -3.98
N GLN A 536 9.34 5.46 -4.40
CA GLN A 536 8.94 4.07 -4.37
C GLN A 536 9.76 3.20 -5.31
N GLU A 537 9.97 3.65 -6.56
CA GLU A 537 10.83 2.88 -7.46
C GLU A 537 12.26 2.83 -6.94
N ALA A 538 12.75 3.91 -6.33
CA ALA A 538 14.09 3.92 -5.75
C ALA A 538 14.23 2.85 -4.66
N LYS A 539 13.21 2.67 -3.80
CA LYS A 539 13.18 1.59 -2.81
C LYS A 539 13.30 0.22 -3.48
N TYR A 540 12.49 -0.03 -4.51
CA TYR A 540 12.52 -1.30 -5.25
C TYR A 540 13.89 -1.57 -5.89
N GLN A 541 14.48 -0.57 -6.54
CA GLN A 541 15.80 -0.73 -7.14
C GLN A 541 16.89 -0.97 -6.09
N LEU A 542 16.84 -0.29 -4.94
CA LEU A 542 17.77 -0.58 -3.83
C LEU A 542 17.63 -2.02 -3.33
N LEU A 543 16.39 -2.51 -3.14
CA LEU A 543 16.16 -3.90 -2.74
C LEU A 543 16.72 -4.89 -3.77
N LEU A 544 16.55 -4.62 -5.07
CA LEU A 544 17.11 -5.46 -6.14
C LEU A 544 18.64 -5.50 -6.12
N TRP A 545 19.30 -4.35 -5.90
CA TRP A 545 20.76 -4.28 -5.81
C TRP A 545 21.29 -5.00 -4.55
N ARG A 546 20.65 -4.80 -3.38
CA ARG A 546 21.03 -5.47 -2.13
C ARG A 546 20.95 -6.98 -2.23
N HIS A 547 19.91 -7.49 -2.88
CA HIS A 547 19.74 -8.93 -3.10
C HIS A 547 20.56 -9.49 -4.28
N GLY A 548 21.32 -8.66 -4.99
CA GLY A 548 22.10 -9.06 -6.16
C GLY A 548 21.25 -9.53 -7.35
N LEU A 549 19.95 -9.18 -7.36
CA LEU A 549 19.01 -9.51 -8.44
C LEU A 549 19.23 -8.60 -9.65
N ARG A 550 19.57 -7.34 -9.43
CA ARG A 550 20.02 -6.41 -10.47
C ARG A 550 21.54 -6.37 -10.54
N GLN A 551 22.08 -6.46 -11.75
CA GLN A 551 23.52 -6.50 -12.02
C GLN A 551 23.93 -5.56 -13.17
N SER A 552 23.04 -4.64 -13.58
CA SER A 552 23.31 -3.70 -14.69
C SER A 552 22.66 -2.34 -14.41
N PHE A 553 23.37 -1.27 -14.79
CA PHE A 553 22.84 0.09 -14.80
C PHE A 553 21.87 0.34 -15.95
N GLU A 554 22.10 -0.31 -17.09
CA GLU A 554 21.27 -0.12 -18.26
C GLU A 554 19.91 -0.76 -18.03
N LEU A 555 18.89 -0.19 -18.69
CA LEU A 555 17.59 -0.83 -18.72
C LEU A 555 17.70 -2.15 -19.48
N LEU A 556 17.23 -3.20 -18.83
CA LEU A 556 17.10 -4.53 -19.42
C LEU A 556 15.88 -4.55 -20.36
N SER A 557 15.61 -5.72 -20.93
CA SER A 557 14.40 -5.87 -21.77
C SER A 557 13.14 -5.55 -20.94
N PRO A 558 12.07 -5.00 -21.55
CA PRO A 558 10.85 -4.65 -20.80
C PRO A 558 10.25 -5.81 -20.00
N THR A 559 10.34 -7.03 -20.55
CA THR A 559 9.89 -8.25 -19.86
C THR A 559 10.73 -8.56 -18.62
N GLU A 560 12.04 -8.33 -18.70
CA GLU A 560 12.94 -8.57 -17.59
C GLU A 560 12.82 -7.48 -16.51
N GLU A 561 12.70 -6.21 -16.90
CA GLU A 561 12.42 -5.12 -15.94
C GLU A 561 11.09 -5.34 -15.22
N LYS A 562 10.07 -5.85 -15.91
CA LYS A 562 8.80 -6.22 -15.28
C LYS A 562 8.97 -7.35 -14.27
N ARG A 563 9.71 -8.40 -14.62
CA ARG A 563 10.03 -9.50 -13.69
C ARG A 563 10.78 -8.99 -12.45
N LEU A 564 11.80 -8.16 -12.64
CA LEU A 564 12.55 -7.56 -11.54
C LEU A 564 11.66 -6.68 -10.67
N HIS A 565 10.76 -5.88 -11.26
CA HIS A 565 9.82 -5.06 -10.51
C HIS A 565 8.87 -5.92 -9.66
N GLU A 566 8.30 -6.99 -10.21
CA GLU A 566 7.47 -7.95 -9.47
C GLU A 566 8.25 -8.65 -8.34
N GLU A 567 9.51 -9.02 -8.58
CA GLU A 567 10.40 -9.57 -7.54
C GLU A 567 10.70 -8.54 -6.45
N ALA A 568 10.94 -7.28 -6.81
CA ALA A 568 11.19 -6.19 -5.88
C ALA A 568 9.96 -5.86 -5.04
N GLU A 569 8.76 -5.87 -5.65
CA GLU A 569 7.48 -5.72 -4.96
C GLU A 569 7.27 -6.88 -3.99
N GLY A 570 7.53 -8.13 -4.42
CA GLY A 570 7.56 -9.30 -3.55
C GLY A 570 8.49 -9.10 -2.35
N LYS A 571 9.73 -8.65 -2.58
CA LYS A 571 10.70 -8.36 -1.51
C LYS A 571 10.29 -7.20 -0.61
N ALA A 572 9.64 -6.19 -1.17
CA ALA A 572 9.12 -5.06 -0.42
C ALA A 572 7.93 -5.48 0.48
N THR A 573 7.11 -6.42 0.03
CA THR A 573 6.03 -7.02 0.84
C THR A 573 6.55 -8.06 1.84
N GLU A 574 7.69 -8.69 1.57
CA GLU A 574 8.34 -9.68 2.44
C GLU A 574 8.85 -9.06 3.76
N THR A 575 8.77 -7.73 3.88
CA THR A 575 9.17 -6.95 5.06
C THR A 575 8.10 -5.88 5.30
N ASP A 576 7.45 -5.78 6.45
CA ASP A 576 8.05 -5.69 7.77
C ASP A 576 7.12 -6.31 8.83
N TRP A 577 6.86 -7.61 8.66
CA TRP A 577 6.03 -8.36 9.57
C TRP A 577 6.65 -8.39 10.99
N VAL A 578 7.97 -8.22 11.09
CA VAL A 578 8.69 -8.07 12.35
C VAL A 578 8.30 -6.77 13.04
N HIS A 579 8.41 -5.61 12.38
CA HIS A 579 7.95 -4.37 13.00
C HIS A 579 6.47 -4.41 13.32
N THR A 580 5.64 -5.00 12.46
CA THR A 580 4.20 -5.16 12.72
C THR A 580 3.96 -5.91 14.04
N ILE A 581 4.66 -7.02 14.29
CA ILE A 581 4.59 -7.76 15.55
C ILE A 581 4.98 -6.87 16.74
N ILE A 582 6.07 -6.14 16.63
CA ILE A 582 6.55 -5.33 17.74
C ILE A 582 5.65 -4.10 17.97
N LEU A 583 5.10 -3.51 16.91
CA LEU A 583 4.08 -2.44 16.97
C LEU A 583 2.81 -2.95 17.68
N SER A 584 2.26 -4.09 17.26
CA SER A 584 1.14 -4.75 17.95
C SER A 584 1.48 -5.02 19.42
N ARG A 585 2.71 -5.45 19.72
CA ARG A 585 3.16 -5.68 21.10
C ARG A 585 3.21 -4.38 21.90
N ARG A 586 3.77 -3.29 21.36
CA ARG A 586 3.81 -1.96 22.00
C ARG A 586 2.39 -1.46 22.29
N VAL A 587 1.45 -1.66 21.36
CA VAL A 587 0.03 -1.33 21.56
C VAL A 587 -0.57 -2.17 22.70
N ALA A 588 -0.33 -3.48 22.70
CA ALA A 588 -0.79 -4.38 23.77
C ALA A 588 -0.18 -4.02 25.13
N GLU A 589 1.11 -3.71 25.19
CA GLU A 589 1.84 -3.28 26.39
C GLU A 589 1.24 -1.99 26.96
N ASN A 590 0.99 -1.00 26.10
CA ASN A 590 0.33 0.26 26.48
C ASN A 590 -1.13 0.08 26.89
N SER A 591 -1.84 -0.91 26.35
CA SER A 591 -3.20 -1.24 26.78
C SER A 591 -3.25 -1.94 28.14
N LEU A 592 -2.17 -2.62 28.54
CA LEU A 592 -2.07 -3.37 29.79
C LEU A 592 -1.53 -2.55 30.96
N LEU A 593 -0.78 -1.47 30.68
CA LEU A 593 -0.45 -0.50 31.71
C LEU A 593 -1.78 -0.02 32.33
N PRO A 594 -1.95 -0.14 33.67
CA PRO A 594 -3.13 0.38 34.32
C PRO A 594 -3.25 1.82 33.85
N LYS A 595 -4.30 2.14 33.07
CA LYS A 595 -4.68 3.54 32.85
C LYS A 595 -4.84 4.05 34.25
N ASP A 596 -3.83 4.75 34.75
CA ASP A 596 -3.81 5.25 36.11
C ASP A 596 -5.16 5.91 36.25
N ARG A 597 -6.05 5.22 36.99
CA ARG A 597 -7.27 5.82 37.46
C ARG A 597 -6.69 6.86 38.38
N VAL A 598 -6.45 8.04 37.82
CA VAL A 598 -6.36 9.27 38.56
C VAL A 598 -7.72 9.31 39.23
N GLU A 599 -7.82 8.63 40.38
CA GLU A 599 -8.91 8.84 41.30
C GLU A 599 -8.95 10.34 41.43
N PRO A 600 -10.06 10.99 41.03
CA PRO A 600 -10.13 12.44 41.10
C PRO A 600 -9.88 12.78 42.56
N LYS A 601 -8.68 13.27 42.88
CA LYS A 601 -8.35 13.72 44.22
C LYS A 601 -9.48 14.66 44.60
N PRO A 602 -10.29 14.32 45.63
CA PRO A 602 -11.39 15.18 46.01
C PRO A 602 -10.78 16.54 46.25
N LEU A 603 -11.21 17.55 45.46
CA LEU A 603 -10.74 18.92 45.58
C LEU A 603 -10.95 19.34 47.03
N THR A 604 -9.89 19.28 47.83
CA THR A 604 -9.91 19.70 49.22
C THR A 604 -10.21 21.18 49.17
N ARG A 605 -11.46 21.52 49.46
CA ARG A 605 -12.01 22.87 49.49
C ARG A 605 -11.11 23.69 50.41
N LEU A 606 -10.22 24.51 49.83
CA LEU A 606 -9.41 25.47 50.56
C LEU A 606 -10.38 26.35 51.37
N ARG A 607 -10.40 26.14 52.69
CA ARG A 607 -11.07 27.04 53.63
C ARG A 607 -10.42 28.40 53.48
N SER A 608 -11.18 29.37 52.99
CA SER A 608 -10.84 30.78 53.11
C SER A 608 -10.82 31.14 54.59
N GLY A 609 -9.64 31.12 55.21
CA GLY A 609 -9.39 31.81 56.46
C GLY A 609 -9.46 33.31 56.20
N ARG A 610 -10.37 33.97 56.90
CA ARG A 610 -10.52 35.42 56.96
C ARG A 610 -10.01 35.81 58.34
N ASP A 611 -8.85 36.44 58.39
CA ASP A 611 -8.40 37.30 59.47
C ASP A 611 -8.08 38.67 58.86
#